data_AF-A0A535PRD5-F1
#
_entry.id   AF-A0A535PRD5-F1
#
_cell.length_a   1.000
_cell.length_b   1.000
_cell.length_c   1.000
_cell.angle_alpha   90.00
_cell.angle_beta   90.00
_cell.angle_gamma   90.00
#
_symmetry.space_group_name_H-M   'P 1'
#
loop_
_entity.id
_entity.type
_entity.pdbx_description
1 polymer ?
#
loop_
_entity_poly.entity_id
_entity_poly.type
_entity_poly.pdbx_seq_one_letter_code
_entity_poly.pdbx_strand_id
1 'polypeptide(L)'
;MSPIDRRTFLKGAGALGLASLVTPIMPGAAATFLKGRNPIQHVIVDLQENRSFDHYYGFAPFAGKAGVPAGYTQPDGNGGTIAPYHFTSLTTPDIGHGWNATHAEYDSGAMDGFYTTDGINCMGYYTAGDLPFYYSLHDSSTLCTNYFCSLLGPTWPNRFYTAAGTSGGITTNGVWGYGVFDYPIILDLLEDAGVSWKVYNVGMDSVPFGNTDNVFFFWKRFAHD
;
A
#
# COMPACT_ATOMS: atom_id res chain seq x y z
N MET A 1 -32.74 -4.02 -24.73
CA MET A 1 -31.53 -4.78 -25.15
C MET A 1 -30.90 -5.35 -23.90
N SER A 2 -30.77 -6.67 -23.79
CA SER A 2 -30.18 -7.29 -22.60
C SER A 2 -28.66 -7.07 -22.58
N PRO A 3 -28.02 -6.82 -21.41
CA PRO A 3 -26.58 -6.64 -21.32
C PRO A 3 -25.83 -7.91 -21.75
N ILE A 4 -24.74 -7.74 -22.51
CA ILE A 4 -23.86 -8.84 -22.90
C ILE A 4 -23.05 -9.25 -21.67
N ASP A 5 -23.22 -10.48 -21.20
CA ASP A 5 -22.44 -11.03 -20.09
C ASP A 5 -21.00 -11.37 -20.53
N ARG A 6 -20.08 -11.27 -19.56
CA ARG A 6 -18.64 -11.51 -19.66
C ARG A 6 -18.30 -12.85 -20.32
N ARG A 7 -19.16 -13.86 -20.15
CA ARG A 7 -19.01 -15.20 -20.74
C ARG A 7 -19.26 -15.23 -22.24
N THR A 8 -20.12 -14.34 -22.75
CA THR A 8 -20.41 -14.20 -24.19
C THR A 8 -19.28 -13.46 -24.89
N PHE A 9 -18.68 -12.46 -24.22
CA PHE A 9 -17.51 -11.74 -24.73
C PHE A 9 -16.29 -12.67 -24.93
N LEU A 10 -16.00 -13.52 -23.95
CA LEU A 10 -14.83 -14.42 -24.00
C LEU A 10 -14.98 -15.56 -25.00
N LYS A 11 -16.21 -15.99 -25.33
CA LYS A 11 -16.45 -17.02 -26.35
C LYS A 11 -16.21 -16.51 -27.79
N GLY A 12 -16.24 -15.20 -28.01
CA GLY A 12 -15.97 -14.60 -29.32
C GLY A 12 -14.48 -14.52 -29.70
N ALA A 13 -13.58 -14.59 -28.72
CA ALA A 13 -12.13 -14.43 -28.94
C ALA A 13 -11.39 -15.75 -29.25
N GLY A 14 -12.09 -16.89 -29.21
CA GLY A 14 -11.48 -18.22 -29.31
C GLY A 14 -11.30 -18.79 -30.72
N ALA A 15 -11.56 -18.03 -31.77
CA ALA A 15 -11.40 -18.50 -33.15
C ALA A 15 -10.72 -17.43 -34.00
N LEU A 16 -9.39 -17.50 -34.11
CA LEU A 16 -8.58 -17.18 -35.30
C LEU A 16 -7.10 -17.46 -34.96
N GLY A 17 -6.48 -18.33 -35.74
CA GLY A 17 -5.14 -18.86 -35.50
C GLY A 17 -3.99 -17.98 -36.00
N LEU A 18 -2.80 -18.30 -35.46
CA LEU A 18 -1.44 -18.09 -35.96
C LEU A 18 -1.24 -17.08 -37.12
N ALA A 19 -0.90 -15.83 -36.80
CA ALA A 19 -0.09 -14.94 -37.63
C ALA A 19 0.53 -13.79 -36.81
N SER A 20 1.87 -13.71 -36.80
CA SER A 20 2.73 -12.52 -36.56
C SER A 20 2.29 -11.48 -35.50
N LEU A 21 2.96 -11.46 -34.34
CA LEU A 21 2.81 -10.45 -33.29
C LEU A 21 3.41 -9.09 -33.72
N VAL A 22 2.63 -8.28 -34.42
CA VAL A 22 2.70 -6.82 -34.28
C VAL A 22 1.60 -6.48 -33.30
N THR A 23 1.95 -6.20 -32.04
CA THR A 23 1.00 -5.69 -31.05
C THR A 23 0.50 -4.34 -31.53
N PRO A 24 -0.80 -4.18 -31.88
CA PRO A 24 -1.33 -2.84 -32.01
C PRO A 24 -1.38 -2.28 -30.59
N ILE A 25 -0.70 -1.15 -30.37
CA ILE A 25 -0.98 -0.29 -29.22
C ILE A 25 -2.45 0.08 -29.38
N MET A 26 -3.33 -0.63 -28.67
CA MET A 26 -4.71 -0.19 -28.56
C MET A 26 -4.63 1.20 -27.92
N PRO A 27 -5.19 2.25 -28.53
CA PRO A 27 -5.36 3.51 -27.83
C PRO A 27 -6.19 3.15 -26.60
N GLY A 28 -5.59 3.32 -25.41
CA GLY A 28 -6.30 3.19 -24.16
C GLY A 28 -7.57 4.03 -24.32
N ALA A 29 -8.73 3.40 -24.09
CA ALA A 29 -10.00 4.10 -24.16
C ALA A 29 -9.85 5.34 -23.27
N ALA A 30 -9.74 6.51 -23.91
CA ALA A 30 -9.74 7.76 -23.18
C ALA A 30 -11.06 7.74 -22.43
N ALA A 31 -10.99 7.60 -21.11
CA ALA A 31 -12.15 7.76 -20.26
C ALA A 31 -12.63 9.18 -20.55
N THR A 32 -13.67 9.31 -21.37
CA THR A 32 -14.44 10.54 -21.47
C THR A 32 -15.01 10.74 -20.08
N PHE A 33 -14.28 11.50 -19.25
CA PHE A 33 -14.83 12.06 -18.04
C PHE A 33 -16.01 12.89 -18.50
N LEU A 34 -17.22 12.34 -18.31
CA LEU A 34 -18.44 13.11 -18.49
C LEU A 34 -18.24 14.39 -17.69
N LYS A 35 -18.41 15.54 -18.35
CA LYS A 35 -18.25 16.88 -17.81
C LYS A 35 -19.38 17.22 -16.82
N GLY A 36 -19.68 16.29 -15.91
CA GLY A 36 -20.47 16.50 -14.72
C GLY A 36 -19.57 17.07 -13.63
N ARG A 37 -20.13 17.84 -12.71
CA ARG A 37 -19.41 18.31 -11.53
C ARG A 37 -18.98 17.08 -10.73
N ASN A 38 -17.69 16.94 -10.41
CA ASN A 38 -17.24 15.90 -9.49
C ASN A 38 -17.96 16.15 -8.14
N PRO A 39 -18.79 15.22 -7.64
CA PRO A 39 -19.49 15.42 -6.39
C PRO A 39 -18.54 15.47 -5.19
N ILE A 40 -17.30 14.97 -5.34
CA ILE A 40 -16.27 15.00 -4.30
C ILE A 40 -15.71 16.42 -4.21
N GLN A 41 -15.98 17.09 -3.09
CA GLN A 41 -15.45 18.44 -2.79
C GLN A 41 -14.28 18.40 -1.81
N HIS A 42 -14.15 17.32 -1.03
CA HIS A 42 -13.10 17.15 -0.03
C HIS A 42 -12.51 15.75 -0.16
N VAL A 43 -11.19 15.68 -0.15
CA VAL A 43 -10.43 14.43 -0.07
C VAL A 43 -9.65 14.47 1.23
N ILE A 44 -9.89 13.49 2.10
CA ILE A 44 -9.13 13.28 3.33
C ILE A 44 -8.31 12.01 3.12
N VAL A 45 -7.00 12.13 3.27
CA VAL A 45 -6.08 11.00 3.18
C VAL A 45 -5.57 10.71 4.59
N ASP A 46 -6.06 9.62 5.17
CA ASP A 46 -5.55 9.09 6.45
C ASP A 46 -4.40 8.13 6.15
N LEU A 47 -3.18 8.51 6.54
CA LEU A 47 -1.95 7.80 6.26
C LEU A 47 -1.47 7.06 7.52
N GLN A 48 -1.83 5.78 7.61
CA GLN A 48 -1.48 4.92 8.74
C GLN A 48 -0.10 4.24 8.57
N GLU A 49 0.33 3.55 9.63
CA GLU A 49 1.61 2.84 9.85
C GLU A 49 1.33 1.59 10.72
N ASN A 50 2.10 0.51 10.79
CA ASN A 50 2.89 -0.25 9.79
C ASN A 50 2.18 -1.61 9.67
N ARG A 51 1.15 -1.70 8.83
CA ARG A 51 0.24 -2.86 8.81
C ARG A 51 0.04 -3.36 7.38
N SER A 52 0.31 -4.65 7.17
CA SER A 52 0.04 -5.30 5.88
C SER A 52 -1.46 -5.62 5.75
N PHE A 53 -1.90 -5.87 4.52
CA PHE A 53 -3.27 -6.33 4.26
C PHE A 53 -3.57 -7.61 5.04
N ASP A 54 -2.66 -8.59 5.02
CA ASP A 54 -2.91 -9.88 5.65
C ASP A 54 -2.99 -9.79 7.18
N HIS A 55 -2.25 -8.86 7.77
CA HIS A 55 -2.29 -8.60 9.20
C HIS A 55 -3.65 -8.09 9.68
N TYR A 56 -4.35 -7.28 8.87
CA TYR A 56 -5.68 -6.77 9.22
C TYR A 56 -6.81 -7.64 8.67
N TYR A 57 -6.72 -8.09 7.42
CA TYR A 57 -7.85 -8.61 6.66
C TYR A 57 -7.58 -9.96 5.98
N GLY A 58 -6.34 -10.47 5.97
CA GLY A 58 -5.98 -11.68 5.23
C GLY A 58 -6.80 -12.91 5.61
N PHE A 59 -7.27 -12.96 6.85
CA PHE A 59 -8.07 -14.04 7.41
C PHE A 59 -9.57 -13.73 7.46
N ALA A 60 -9.98 -12.55 6.98
CA ALA A 60 -11.38 -12.16 6.94
C ALA A 60 -12.13 -12.91 5.81
N PRO A 61 -13.36 -13.39 6.04
CA PRO A 61 -14.13 -14.08 4.99
C PRO A 61 -14.31 -13.26 3.71
N PHE A 62 -14.42 -11.93 3.83
CA PHE A 62 -14.58 -11.03 2.69
C PHE A 62 -13.31 -10.83 1.85
N ALA A 63 -12.12 -11.16 2.38
CA ALA A 63 -10.89 -11.06 1.61
C ALA A 63 -10.89 -12.04 0.43
N GLY A 64 -11.63 -13.15 0.55
CA GLY A 64 -11.84 -14.11 -0.52
C GLY A 64 -10.50 -14.59 -1.10
N LYS A 65 -10.28 -14.34 -2.40
CA LYS A 65 -9.04 -14.74 -3.10
C LYS A 65 -7.82 -13.87 -2.79
N ALA A 66 -8.03 -12.69 -2.20
CA ALA A 66 -6.95 -11.81 -1.79
C ALA A 66 -6.44 -12.14 -0.38
N GLY A 67 -7.16 -12.98 0.37
CA GLY A 67 -6.75 -13.41 1.70
C GLY A 67 -5.67 -14.48 1.67
N VAL A 68 -5.14 -14.77 2.87
CA VAL A 68 -4.13 -15.81 3.08
C VAL A 68 -4.71 -17.18 2.70
N PRO A 69 -4.02 -17.96 1.84
CA PRO A 69 -4.48 -19.30 1.48
C PRO A 69 -4.60 -20.23 2.70
N ALA A 70 -5.61 -21.10 2.68
CA ALA A 70 -5.77 -22.11 3.72
C ALA A 70 -4.53 -23.03 3.79
N GLY A 71 -3.99 -23.22 4.99
CA GLY A 71 -2.80 -24.05 5.22
C GLY A 71 -1.47 -23.36 4.87
N TYR A 72 -1.47 -22.05 4.60
CA TYR A 72 -0.24 -21.29 4.41
C TYR A 72 0.68 -21.39 5.62
N THR A 73 1.96 -21.62 5.36
CA THR A 73 3.03 -21.64 6.36
C THR A 73 4.29 -20.97 5.81
N GLN A 74 5.18 -20.56 6.71
CA GLN A 74 6.53 -20.08 6.42
C GLN A 74 7.56 -21.10 6.88
N PRO A 75 8.73 -21.25 6.22
CA PRO A 75 9.86 -21.99 6.77
C PRO A 75 10.26 -21.48 8.15
N ASP A 76 10.58 -22.38 9.09
CA ASP A 76 11.01 -22.00 10.44
C ASP A 76 12.55 -21.84 10.60
N GLY A 77 13.30 -22.03 9.50
CA GLY A 77 14.76 -22.01 9.48
C GLY A 77 15.44 -23.28 10.02
N ASN A 78 14.68 -24.24 10.54
CA ASN A 78 15.18 -25.47 11.17
C ASN A 78 14.63 -26.75 10.51
N GLY A 79 14.15 -26.64 9.27
CA GLY A 79 13.58 -27.74 8.49
C GLY A 79 12.09 -28.01 8.77
N GLY A 80 11.44 -27.19 9.59
CA GLY A 80 10.01 -27.19 9.81
C GLY A 80 9.32 -25.97 9.21
N THR A 81 8.08 -25.74 9.63
CA THR A 81 7.27 -24.60 9.18
C THR A 81 6.45 -24.01 10.32
N ILE A 82 6.17 -22.71 10.24
CA ILE A 82 5.30 -21.98 11.16
C ILE A 82 4.04 -21.49 10.43
N ALA A 83 2.88 -21.63 11.06
CA ALA A 83 1.64 -21.07 10.55
C ALA A 83 1.40 -19.66 11.12
N PRO A 84 0.74 -18.77 10.38
CA PRO A 84 0.21 -17.54 10.96
C PRO A 84 -0.71 -17.82 12.15
N TYR A 85 -0.77 -16.89 13.10
CA TYR A 85 -1.57 -17.04 14.31
C TYR A 85 -2.30 -15.76 14.70
N HIS A 86 -3.43 -15.94 15.38
CA HIS A 86 -4.24 -14.82 15.85
C HIS A 86 -3.53 -14.08 16.98
N PHE A 87 -3.31 -12.77 16.80
CA PHE A 87 -2.85 -11.86 17.83
C PHE A 87 -3.98 -11.51 18.81
N THR A 88 -3.65 -11.54 20.10
CA THR A 88 -4.58 -11.18 21.18
C THR A 88 -4.21 -9.85 21.86
N SER A 89 -3.00 -9.35 21.66
CA SER A 89 -2.56 -8.03 22.11
C SER A 89 -2.67 -7.04 20.96
N LEU A 90 -3.25 -5.86 21.20
CA LEU A 90 -3.29 -4.76 20.23
C LEU A 90 -1.96 -3.98 20.15
N THR A 91 -1.08 -4.19 21.13
CA THR A 91 0.28 -3.67 21.14
C THR A 91 1.24 -4.81 20.82
N THR A 92 1.93 -4.70 19.69
CA THR A 92 2.82 -5.74 19.18
C THR A 92 4.23 -5.16 18.98
N PRO A 93 5.28 -5.99 19.10
CA PRO A 93 6.62 -5.55 18.74
C PRO A 93 6.66 -5.05 17.29
N ASP A 94 7.47 -4.03 17.07
CA ASP A 94 7.79 -3.57 15.72
C ASP A 94 8.65 -4.62 15.01
N ILE A 95 8.38 -4.82 13.72
CA ILE A 95 9.06 -5.81 12.85
C ILE A 95 9.93 -5.08 11.84
N GLY A 96 10.88 -5.80 11.23
CA GLY A 96 11.74 -5.27 10.18
C GLY A 96 10.98 -4.77 8.96
N HIS A 97 10.74 -3.47 8.89
CA HIS A 97 10.08 -2.82 7.75
C HIS A 97 11.03 -1.93 6.93
N GLY A 98 12.34 -2.09 7.13
CA GLY A 98 13.37 -1.43 6.31
C GLY A 98 13.57 -2.11 4.96
N TRP A 99 14.34 -1.48 4.07
CA TRP A 99 14.67 -2.01 2.74
C TRP A 99 15.21 -3.45 2.78
N ASN A 100 16.24 -3.70 3.59
CA ASN A 100 16.87 -5.03 3.64
C ASN A 100 15.92 -6.11 4.17
N ALA A 101 15.16 -5.80 5.23
CA ALA A 101 14.23 -6.74 5.83
C ALA A 101 13.11 -7.10 4.84
N THR A 102 12.37 -6.10 4.36
CA THR A 102 11.26 -6.32 3.40
C THR A 102 11.68 -7.04 2.12
N HIS A 103 12.89 -6.82 1.62
CA HIS A 103 13.41 -7.56 0.47
C HIS A 103 13.80 -9.01 0.81
N ALA A 104 14.29 -9.28 2.02
CA ALA A 104 14.55 -10.64 2.50
C ALA A 104 13.23 -11.39 2.76
N GLU A 105 12.22 -10.72 3.32
CA GLU A 105 10.89 -11.29 3.52
C GLU A 105 10.19 -11.65 2.19
N TYR A 106 10.28 -10.75 1.21
CA TYR A 106 9.73 -10.94 -0.14
C TYR A 106 10.40 -12.10 -0.90
N ASP A 107 11.68 -12.38 -0.60
CA ASP A 107 12.56 -13.36 -1.23
C ASP A 107 12.35 -13.51 -2.75
N SER A 108 12.58 -12.42 -3.49
CA SER A 108 12.46 -12.42 -4.96
C SER A 108 11.09 -12.91 -5.49
N GLY A 109 10.04 -12.80 -4.68
CA GLY A 109 8.67 -13.23 -5.01
C GLY A 109 8.31 -14.64 -4.56
N ALA A 110 9.21 -15.36 -3.89
CA ALA A 110 8.91 -16.64 -3.25
C ALA A 110 7.99 -16.47 -2.04
N MET A 111 8.04 -15.30 -1.37
CA MET A 111 7.20 -14.94 -0.23
C MET A 111 7.36 -15.90 0.97
N ASP A 112 8.53 -16.49 1.15
CA ASP A 112 8.84 -17.48 2.20
C ASP A 112 9.96 -17.03 3.16
N GLY A 113 10.32 -15.75 3.14
CA GLY A 113 11.37 -15.18 3.98
C GLY A 113 10.90 -14.52 5.28
N PHE A 114 9.59 -14.37 5.52
CA PHE A 114 9.04 -13.55 6.61
C PHE A 114 9.53 -14.02 7.98
N TYR A 115 9.26 -15.28 8.33
CA TYR A 115 9.63 -15.81 9.64
C TYR A 115 11.14 -15.90 9.84
N THR A 116 11.89 -16.29 8.80
CA THR A 116 13.35 -16.38 8.91
C THR A 116 14.03 -15.01 9.03
N THR A 117 13.35 -13.93 8.62
CA THR A 117 13.86 -12.56 8.74
C THR A 117 13.46 -11.93 10.08
N ASP A 118 12.17 -11.98 10.44
CA ASP A 118 11.61 -11.20 11.57
C ASP A 118 10.98 -12.05 12.69
N GLY A 119 11.07 -13.37 12.57
CA GLY A 119 10.64 -14.30 13.60
C GLY A 119 9.12 -14.32 13.79
N ILE A 120 8.68 -14.70 14.99
CA ILE A 120 7.27 -15.01 15.23
C ILE A 120 6.35 -13.78 15.12
N ASN A 121 6.85 -12.56 15.37
CA ASN A 121 6.01 -11.37 15.40
C ASN A 121 5.47 -10.97 14.02
N CYS A 122 6.11 -11.36 12.92
CA CYS A 122 5.60 -11.09 11.56
C CYS A 122 4.46 -12.04 11.16
N MET A 123 4.23 -13.12 11.91
CA MET A 123 3.25 -14.16 11.60
C MET A 123 1.86 -13.90 12.22
N GLY A 124 1.71 -12.80 12.95
CA GLY A 124 0.46 -12.43 13.61
C GLY A 124 -0.58 -11.86 12.65
N TYR A 125 -1.86 -12.13 12.91
CA TYR A 125 -2.99 -11.46 12.26
C TYR A 125 -4.09 -11.10 13.27
N TYR A 126 -4.93 -10.13 12.93
CA TYR A 126 -6.11 -9.75 13.69
C TYR A 126 -7.41 -10.20 13.00
N THR A 127 -8.48 -10.21 13.79
CA THR A 127 -9.84 -10.52 13.35
C THR A 127 -10.77 -9.33 13.57
N ALA A 128 -12.02 -9.47 13.13
CA ALA A 128 -13.08 -8.49 13.39
C ALA A 128 -13.29 -8.21 14.89
N GLY A 129 -12.99 -9.18 15.77
CA GLY A 129 -13.10 -9.01 17.23
C GLY A 129 -12.07 -8.03 17.80
N ASP A 130 -10.89 -7.95 17.19
CA ASP A 130 -9.79 -7.10 17.66
C ASP A 130 -9.82 -5.72 17.01
N LEU A 131 -10.24 -5.65 15.74
CA LEU A 131 -10.27 -4.44 14.92
C LEU A 131 -11.69 -4.09 14.42
N PRO A 132 -12.70 -3.95 15.31
CA PRO A 132 -14.09 -3.81 14.90
C PRO A 132 -14.36 -2.54 14.07
N PHE A 133 -13.67 -1.44 14.36
CA PHE A 133 -13.79 -0.21 13.57
C PHE A 133 -13.40 -0.45 12.10
N TYR A 134 -12.20 -0.99 11.86
CA TYR A 134 -11.67 -1.23 10.53
C TYR A 134 -12.51 -2.24 9.75
N TYR A 135 -12.97 -3.31 10.41
CA TYR A 135 -13.83 -4.30 9.77
C TYR A 135 -15.22 -3.74 9.41
N SER A 136 -15.78 -2.84 10.22
CA SER A 136 -17.08 -2.22 9.93
C SER A 136 -17.07 -1.29 8.71
N LEU A 137 -15.90 -0.78 8.31
CA LEU A 137 -15.77 0.02 7.10
C LEU A 137 -16.10 -0.80 5.85
N HIS A 138 -15.90 -2.12 5.86
CA HIS A 138 -16.19 -2.95 4.69
C HIS A 138 -17.67 -2.89 4.27
N ASP A 139 -18.59 -2.77 5.23
CA ASP A 139 -20.04 -2.78 4.96
C ASP A 139 -20.52 -1.50 4.25
N SER A 140 -19.74 -0.41 4.34
CA SER A 140 -20.14 0.93 3.89
C SER A 140 -19.13 1.61 2.97
N SER A 141 -17.97 0.99 2.73
CA SER A 141 -16.85 1.56 1.98
C SER A 141 -16.25 0.56 1.00
N THR A 142 -15.43 1.06 0.10
CA THR A 142 -14.68 0.22 -0.85
C THR A 142 -13.33 -0.15 -0.24
N LEU A 143 -13.01 -1.45 -0.23
CA LEU A 143 -11.69 -1.96 0.11
C LEU A 143 -10.91 -2.30 -1.14
N CYS A 144 -9.72 -1.70 -1.31
CA CYS A 144 -8.80 -2.01 -2.39
C CYS A 144 -7.88 -3.17 -1.97
N THR A 145 -8.21 -4.40 -2.37
CA THR A 145 -7.44 -5.61 -1.98
C THR A 145 -6.17 -5.84 -2.80
N ASN A 146 -5.93 -5.02 -3.82
CA ASN A 146 -4.75 -5.07 -4.69
C ASN A 146 -4.06 -3.70 -4.75
N TYR A 147 -3.85 -3.11 -3.57
CA TYR A 147 -3.19 -1.83 -3.36
C TYR A 147 -1.86 -2.08 -2.64
N PHE A 148 -0.75 -1.70 -3.26
CA PHE A 148 0.59 -1.99 -2.77
C PHE A 148 1.32 -0.70 -2.43
N CYS A 149 2.31 -0.80 -1.53
CA CYS A 149 3.27 0.28 -1.33
C CYS A 149 4.03 0.56 -2.64
N SER A 150 4.50 1.79 -2.81
CA SER A 150 5.28 2.16 -4.00
C SER A 150 6.73 1.66 -3.91
N LEU A 151 7.23 1.47 -2.69
CA LEU A 151 8.56 0.95 -2.40
C LEU A 151 8.48 -0.11 -1.29
N LEU A 152 9.12 -1.26 -1.51
CA LEU A 152 9.36 -2.26 -0.46
C LEU A 152 10.40 -1.71 0.52
N GLY A 153 9.93 -1.16 1.63
CA GLY A 153 10.77 -0.49 2.60
C GLY A 153 9.97 0.45 3.48
N PRO A 154 10.65 1.37 4.16
CA PRO A 154 10.08 2.00 5.35
C PRO A 154 9.16 3.19 5.01
N THR A 155 8.69 3.85 6.05
CA THR A 155 7.72 4.96 6.05
C THR A 155 8.07 6.08 5.07
N TRP A 156 9.23 6.72 5.23
CA TRP A 156 9.54 7.99 4.55
C TRP A 156 9.61 7.86 3.02
N PRO A 157 10.29 6.86 2.43
CA PRO A 157 10.22 6.65 0.98
C PRO A 157 8.79 6.54 0.46
N ASN A 158 7.91 5.80 1.14
CA ASN A 158 6.51 5.65 0.73
C ASN A 158 5.68 6.92 0.92
N ARG A 159 6.01 7.74 1.94
CA ARG A 159 5.43 9.08 2.11
C ARG A 159 5.93 10.05 1.02
N PHE A 160 7.18 9.95 0.59
CA PHE A 160 7.68 10.70 -0.57
C PHE A 160 6.96 10.30 -1.86
N TYR A 161 6.70 9.02 -2.08
CA TYR A 161 5.83 8.58 -3.19
C TYR A 161 4.42 9.15 -3.10
N THR A 162 3.86 9.25 -1.89
CA THR A 162 2.55 9.89 -1.69
C THR A 162 2.58 11.38 -2.04
N ALA A 163 3.68 12.08 -1.71
CA ALA A 163 3.85 13.50 -2.02
C ALA A 163 4.13 13.77 -3.50
N ALA A 164 5.01 12.98 -4.12
CA ALA A 164 5.67 13.33 -5.38
C ALA A 164 5.56 12.28 -6.48
N GLY A 165 5.01 11.09 -6.19
CA GLY A 165 5.07 9.94 -7.09
C GLY A 165 6.47 9.32 -7.25
N THR A 166 7.44 9.74 -6.43
CA THR A 166 8.81 9.21 -6.39
C THR A 166 9.43 9.41 -5.01
N SER A 167 10.38 8.55 -4.61
CA SER A 167 11.24 8.79 -3.44
C SER A 167 12.55 9.50 -3.76
N GLY A 168 12.78 9.86 -5.04
CA GLY A 168 14.07 10.42 -5.47
C GLY A 168 15.25 9.46 -5.32
N GLY A 169 14.99 8.15 -5.23
CA GLY A 169 15.99 7.12 -4.97
C GLY A 169 16.27 6.84 -3.50
N ILE A 170 15.57 7.52 -2.58
CA ILE A 170 15.70 7.28 -1.14
C ILE A 170 14.98 5.98 -0.77
N THR A 171 15.64 5.17 0.06
CA THR A 171 15.19 3.82 0.46
C THR A 171 15.11 3.62 1.98
N THR A 172 15.38 4.67 2.77
CA THR A 172 15.54 4.59 4.24
C THR A 172 14.74 5.66 5.00
N ASN A 173 14.44 5.42 6.28
CA ASN A 173 14.04 6.46 7.23
C ASN A 173 15.32 7.07 7.80
N GLY A 174 15.71 8.26 7.33
CA GLY A 174 17.01 8.85 7.65
C GLY A 174 16.89 10.33 7.93
N VAL A 175 17.10 10.74 9.17
CA VAL A 175 16.91 12.14 9.59
C VAL A 175 17.95 13.09 8.99
N TRP A 176 19.07 12.56 8.48
CA TRP A 176 20.20 13.36 8.00
C TRP A 176 20.57 13.03 6.56
N GLY A 177 20.89 14.08 5.79
CA GLY A 177 21.53 13.94 4.48
C GLY A 177 20.62 13.95 3.27
N TYR A 178 19.30 14.12 3.43
CA TYR A 178 18.38 14.27 2.29
C TYR A 178 18.40 15.66 1.66
N GLY A 179 18.84 16.67 2.43
CA GLY A 179 18.87 18.04 1.97
C GLY A 179 17.46 18.59 1.73
N VAL A 180 17.36 19.55 0.82
CA VAL A 180 16.10 20.16 0.41
C VAL A 180 15.79 19.70 -1.01
N PHE A 181 14.62 19.09 -1.19
CA PHE A 181 14.13 18.66 -2.49
C PHE A 181 13.59 19.83 -3.30
N ASP A 182 13.96 19.88 -4.59
CA ASP A 182 13.57 20.93 -5.54
C ASP A 182 12.92 20.29 -6.79
N TYR A 183 11.81 19.57 -6.57
CA TYR A 183 10.96 19.01 -7.62
C TYR A 183 9.47 19.06 -7.19
N PRO A 184 8.51 19.11 -8.14
CA PRO A 184 7.10 19.33 -7.81
C PRO A 184 6.47 18.21 -6.99
N ILE A 185 5.58 18.58 -6.08
CA ILE A 185 4.71 17.66 -5.31
C ILE A 185 3.24 18.01 -5.44
N ILE A 186 2.37 17.13 -4.95
CA ILE A 186 0.92 17.33 -4.97
C ILE A 186 0.51 18.64 -4.29
N LEU A 187 1.18 19.08 -3.23
CA LEU A 187 0.87 20.34 -2.55
C LEU A 187 1.18 21.56 -3.42
N ASP A 188 2.25 21.53 -4.23
CA ASP A 188 2.53 22.59 -5.19
C ASP A 188 1.41 22.69 -6.23
N LEU A 189 0.94 21.53 -6.72
CA LEU A 189 -0.13 21.48 -7.71
C LEU A 189 -1.47 21.95 -7.15
N LEU A 190 -1.77 21.67 -5.89
CA LEU A 190 -2.97 22.17 -5.21
C LEU A 190 -2.90 23.70 -5.04
N GLU A 191 -1.74 24.22 -4.62
CA GLU A 191 -1.50 25.66 -4.46
C GLU A 191 -1.65 26.40 -5.80
N ASP A 192 -0.97 25.94 -6.84
CA ASP A 192 -0.99 26.54 -8.18
C ASP A 192 -2.41 26.50 -8.80
N ALA A 193 -3.24 25.52 -8.41
CA ALA A 193 -4.63 25.40 -8.80
C ALA A 193 -5.61 26.19 -7.92
N GLY A 194 -5.15 26.84 -6.85
CA GLY A 194 -5.99 27.54 -5.88
C GLY A 194 -6.91 26.62 -5.06
N VAL A 195 -6.52 25.36 -4.88
CA VAL A 195 -7.26 24.37 -4.10
C VAL A 195 -6.76 24.39 -2.66
N SER A 196 -7.66 24.64 -1.71
CA SER A 196 -7.31 24.64 -0.29
C SER A 196 -6.84 23.27 0.18
N TRP A 197 -5.73 23.22 0.91
CA TRP A 197 -5.18 22.01 1.49
C TRP A 197 -4.67 22.26 2.90
N LYS A 198 -4.51 21.19 3.67
CA LYS A 198 -3.88 21.22 4.98
C LYS A 198 -3.30 19.87 5.33
N VAL A 199 -2.12 19.86 5.94
CA VAL A 199 -1.51 18.68 6.55
C VAL A 199 -1.76 18.73 8.04
N TYR A 200 -2.36 17.67 8.58
CA TYR A 200 -2.56 17.49 10.02
C TYR A 200 -1.60 16.41 10.48
N ASN A 201 -0.77 16.71 11.48
CA ASN A 201 0.09 15.72 12.12
C ASN A 201 -0.16 15.74 13.64
N VAL A 202 -0.35 14.56 14.21
CA VAL A 202 -0.51 14.34 15.65
C VAL A 202 0.87 14.15 16.30
N GLY A 203 1.68 15.22 16.29
CA GLY A 203 2.94 15.30 17.03
C GLY A 203 4.13 14.56 16.40
N MET A 204 5.20 14.39 17.20
CA MET A 204 6.32 13.52 16.84
C MET A 204 5.97 12.08 17.23
N ASP A 205 6.37 11.14 16.39
CA ASP A 205 6.14 9.71 16.63
C ASP A 205 6.78 9.26 17.95
N SER A 206 6.22 8.21 18.53
CA SER A 206 6.69 7.46 19.69
C SER A 206 8.07 6.80 19.49
N VAL A 207 8.65 6.87 18.28
CA VAL A 207 10.02 6.42 18.02
C VAL A 207 11.01 7.42 18.65
N PRO A 208 11.95 6.98 19.52
CA PRO A 208 12.83 7.85 20.33
C PRO A 208 13.76 8.82 19.59
N PHE A 209 13.72 8.88 18.25
CA PHE A 209 14.70 9.58 17.40
C PHE A 209 14.07 10.49 16.33
N GLY A 210 13.03 11.25 16.68
CA GLY A 210 12.65 12.42 15.87
C GLY A 210 12.14 12.10 14.47
N ASN A 211 11.56 10.92 14.26
CA ASN A 211 10.81 10.66 13.05
C ASN A 211 9.49 11.43 13.12
N THR A 212 9.26 12.27 12.12
CA THR A 212 7.97 12.89 11.85
C THR A 212 7.39 12.21 10.61
N ASP A 213 6.13 11.82 10.67
CA ASP A 213 5.41 11.26 9.51
C ASP A 213 5.03 12.33 8.49
N ASN A 214 5.06 13.61 8.89
CA ASN A 214 4.95 14.71 7.96
C ASN A 214 6.26 14.86 7.21
N VAL A 215 6.37 14.35 5.98
CA VAL A 215 7.59 14.48 5.14
C VAL A 215 7.64 15.75 4.29
N PHE A 216 6.59 16.58 4.29
CA PHE A 216 6.49 17.70 3.35
C PHE A 216 7.54 18.79 3.60
N PHE A 217 8.08 18.89 4.81
CA PHE A 217 9.15 19.84 5.16
C PHE A 217 10.48 19.58 4.43
N PHE A 218 10.64 18.44 3.75
CA PHE A 218 11.84 18.22 2.92
C PHE A 218 11.83 19.02 1.62
N TRP A 219 10.68 19.58 1.20
CA TRP A 219 10.57 20.32 -0.06
C TRP A 219 10.83 21.81 0.12
N LYS A 220 11.54 22.41 -0.83
CA LYS A 220 11.98 23.83 -0.81
C LYS A 220 10.89 24.83 -0.47
N ARG A 221 9.66 24.62 -0.93
CA ARG A 221 8.52 25.51 -0.66
C ARG A 221 8.07 25.49 0.81
N PHE A 222 8.30 24.38 1.51
CA PHE A 222 7.80 24.11 2.86
C PHE A 222 8.93 23.84 3.88
N ALA A 223 10.19 23.90 3.46
CA ALA A 223 11.35 23.60 4.31
C ALA A 223 11.63 24.65 5.40
N HIS A 224 10.86 25.74 5.41
CA HIS A 224 10.99 26.86 6.36
C HIS A 224 9.69 27.16 7.11
N ASP A 225 8.64 26.35 6.88
CA ASP A 225 7.37 26.42 7.61
C ASP A 225 7.47 25.69 8.95
#